data_AF-A0A5E4JZM5-F1
#
_entry.id   AF-A0A5E4JZM5-F1
#
_cell.length_a   1.000
_cell.length_b   1.000
_cell.length_c   1.000
_cell.angle_alpha   90.00
_cell.angle_beta   90.00
_cell.angle_gamma   90.00
#
_symmetry.space_group_name_H-M   'P 1'
#
loop_
_entity.id
_entity.type
_entity.pdbx_description
1 polymer ?
#
loop_
_entity_poly.entity_id
_entity_poly.type
_entity_poly.pdbx_seq_one_letter_code
_entity_poly.pdbx_strand_id
1 'polypeptide(L)'
;MYRLRNNKREDCNARPVGNLQNSYLDTPSFRAPSEIFNFRGLALSRRAQMEIFGLVIIVILLAIGLLFAIVILTKTPTREVERVKESVQAANFLNTIMGTTSTCGKRTVRELIQDCATSSREWIGAASCDGQNTCSVAKSMIDNMLKETLGKWGKDYKFYMNGTEAVEQIVLETSPCKGEREGSTRPEKIRTGLDITVTLQICS
;
A
#
# COMPACT_ATOMS: atom_id res chain seq x y z
N MET A 1 -38.52 -12.15 25.53
CA MET A 1 -38.83 -10.70 25.42
C MET A 1 -37.67 -10.04 24.68
N TYR A 2 -37.80 -9.81 23.37
CA TYR A 2 -36.73 -9.28 22.52
C TYR A 2 -36.77 -7.74 22.54
N ARG A 3 -35.64 -7.12 22.92
CA ARG A 3 -35.46 -5.66 22.94
C ARG A 3 -34.59 -5.27 21.75
N LEU A 4 -35.22 -4.87 20.65
CA LEU A 4 -34.57 -4.31 19.47
C LEU A 4 -33.88 -2.98 19.87
N ARG A 5 -32.54 -2.92 19.78
CA ARG A 5 -31.82 -1.64 19.89
C ARG A 5 -31.64 -1.02 18.52
N ASN A 6 -32.07 0.24 18.46
CA ASN A 6 -32.11 1.08 17.29
C ASN A 6 -30.73 1.32 16.69
N ASN A 7 -30.71 1.12 15.37
CA ASN A 7 -29.68 1.49 14.43
C ASN A 7 -29.53 3.02 14.41
N LYS A 8 -28.50 3.52 15.08
CA LYS A 8 -28.13 4.94 15.09
C LYS A 8 -27.35 5.20 13.79
N ARG A 9 -28.05 5.70 12.77
CA ARG A 9 -27.44 6.25 11.56
C ARG A 9 -26.56 7.42 11.99
N GLU A 10 -25.26 7.28 11.83
CA GLU A 10 -24.34 8.40 11.89
C GLU A 10 -24.40 9.10 10.53
N ASP A 11 -24.98 10.30 10.55
CA ASP A 11 -25.08 11.18 9.40
C ASP A 11 -23.66 11.56 8.93
N CYS A 12 -23.31 11.14 7.71
CA CYS A 12 -22.16 11.65 6.99
C CYS A 12 -22.38 13.15 6.74
N ASN A 13 -21.83 13.96 7.64
CA ASN A 13 -21.83 15.42 7.55
C ASN A 13 -20.96 15.84 6.36
N ALA A 14 -21.61 16.03 5.21
CA ALA A 14 -21.01 16.56 4.00
C ALA A 14 -20.46 17.96 4.28
N ARG A 15 -19.13 18.08 4.37
CA ARG A 15 -18.49 19.39 4.47
C ARG A 15 -18.71 20.16 3.16
N PRO A 16 -19.02 21.46 3.22
CA PRO A 16 -19.13 22.30 2.04
C PRO A 16 -17.78 22.37 1.32
N VAL A 17 -17.81 22.09 0.01
CA VAL A 17 -16.68 22.27 -0.90
C VAL A 17 -16.40 23.77 -0.97
N GLY A 18 -15.32 24.20 -0.31
CA GLY A 18 -14.83 25.56 -0.38
C GLY A 18 -14.40 25.88 -1.81
N ASN A 19 -14.97 26.95 -2.36
CA ASN A 19 -14.55 27.56 -3.62
C ASN A 19 -13.05 27.89 -3.58
N LEU A 20 -12.24 27.09 -4.25
CA LEU A 20 -10.88 27.44 -4.63
C LEU A 20 -10.98 28.53 -5.71
N GLN A 21 -10.85 29.78 -5.26
CA GLN A 21 -10.64 30.92 -6.12
C GLN A 21 -9.38 30.68 -6.96
N ASN A 22 -9.55 30.78 -8.27
CA ASN A 22 -8.49 30.85 -9.27
C ASN A 22 -7.55 32.03 -8.96
N SER A 23 -6.43 31.73 -8.31
CA SER A 23 -5.27 32.62 -8.28
C SER A 23 -4.58 32.51 -9.63
N TYR A 24 -4.98 33.37 -10.56
CA TYR A 24 -4.19 33.75 -11.73
C TYR A 24 -2.81 34.20 -11.23
N LEU A 25 -1.80 33.34 -11.37
CA LEU A 25 -0.40 33.71 -11.21
C LEU A 25 0.15 34.05 -12.60
N ASP A 26 0.52 35.32 -12.71
CA ASP A 26 1.16 35.96 -13.84
C ASP A 26 2.26 35.10 -14.45
N THR A 27 2.06 34.70 -15.70
CA THR A 27 3.12 34.20 -16.56
C THR A 27 4.09 35.33 -16.87
N PRO A 28 5.39 35.21 -16.56
CA PRO A 28 6.37 36.19 -17.00
C PRO A 28 6.42 36.20 -18.53
N SER A 29 6.09 37.35 -19.11
CA SER A 29 6.25 37.69 -20.52
C SER A 29 7.74 37.61 -20.90
N PHE A 30 8.19 36.41 -21.29
CA PHE A 30 9.50 36.18 -21.85
C PHE A 30 9.54 36.76 -23.28
N ARG A 31 10.01 38.01 -23.40
CA ARG A 31 10.36 38.60 -24.70
C ARG A 31 11.55 37.81 -25.27
N ALA A 32 11.27 36.92 -26.22
CA ALA A 32 12.29 36.29 -27.02
C ALA A 32 13.01 37.38 -27.85
N PRO A 33 14.36 37.46 -27.81
CA PRO A 33 15.10 38.28 -28.75
C PRO A 33 14.93 37.71 -30.16
N SER A 34 14.34 38.51 -31.04
CA SER A 34 14.23 38.27 -32.47
C SER A 34 15.60 38.48 -33.13
N GLU A 35 16.56 37.61 -32.84
CA GLU A 35 17.76 37.47 -33.65
C GLU A 35 17.34 36.73 -34.94
N ILE A 36 17.19 37.53 -35.99
CA ILE A 36 16.89 37.10 -37.35
C ILE A 36 18.08 36.28 -37.85
N PHE A 37 18.00 34.96 -37.70
CA PHE A 37 18.84 34.05 -38.48
C PHE A 37 18.40 34.15 -39.95
N ASN A 38 19.04 35.06 -40.67
CA ASN A 38 18.97 35.18 -42.12
C ASN A 38 19.64 33.94 -42.74
N PHE A 39 18.90 32.83 -42.78
CA PHE A 39 19.27 31.64 -43.53
C PHE A 39 19.12 31.96 -45.02
N ARG A 40 20.14 32.64 -45.58
CA ARG A 40 20.33 32.73 -47.03
C ARG A 40 20.30 31.32 -47.58
N GLY A 41 19.24 31.00 -48.32
CA GLY A 41 19.02 29.71 -48.95
C GLY A 41 20.16 29.36 -49.90
N LEU A 42 21.12 28.60 -49.40
CA LEU A 42 22.05 27.84 -50.23
C LEU A 42 21.20 26.80 -50.97
N ALA A 43 21.15 26.92 -52.29
CA ALA A 43 20.54 25.95 -53.18
C ALA A 43 21.31 24.62 -53.13
N LEU A 44 21.15 23.89 -52.03
CA LEU A 44 21.70 22.56 -51.84
C LEU A 44 20.96 21.58 -52.74
N SER A 45 21.71 20.72 -53.43
CA SER A 45 21.17 19.69 -54.29
C SER A 45 20.13 18.83 -53.54
N ARG A 46 19.02 18.48 -54.20
CA ARG A 46 17.89 17.75 -53.60
C ARG A 46 18.27 16.42 -52.91
N ARG A 47 19.45 15.88 -53.21
CA ARG A 47 19.97 14.65 -52.58
C ARG A 47 20.60 14.89 -51.21
N ALA A 48 21.36 15.98 -51.04
CA ALA A 48 22.00 16.30 -49.74
C ALA A 48 20.97 16.68 -48.65
N GLN A 49 19.82 17.23 -49.05
CA GLN A 49 18.75 17.60 -48.13
C GLN A 49 18.07 16.38 -47.47
N MET A 50 18.02 15.23 -48.14
CA MET A 50 17.41 14.01 -47.59
C MET A 50 18.29 13.33 -46.53
N GLU A 51 19.62 13.36 -46.67
CA GLU A 51 20.52 12.79 -45.66
C GLU A 51 20.52 13.60 -44.35
N ILE A 52 20.47 14.92 -44.45
CA ILE A 52 20.43 15.80 -43.26
C ILE A 52 19.11 15.62 -42.49
N PHE A 53 17.99 15.41 -43.19
CA PHE A 53 16.69 15.17 -42.54
C PHE A 53 16.68 13.91 -41.67
N GLY A 54 17.34 12.84 -42.13
CA GLY A 54 17.46 11.60 -41.34
C GLY A 54 18.22 11.81 -40.04
N LEU A 55 19.32 12.56 -40.09
CA LEU A 55 20.12 12.88 -38.90
C LEU A 55 19.32 13.72 -37.90
N VAL A 56 18.57 14.71 -38.36
CA VAL A 56 17.73 15.56 -37.50
C VAL A 56 16.68 14.75 -36.73
N ILE A 57 16.03 13.78 -37.39
CA ILE A 57 15.02 12.93 -36.73
C ILE A 57 15.64 12.11 -35.60
N ILE A 58 16.83 11.52 -35.81
CA ILE A 58 17.52 10.74 -34.79
C ILE A 58 17.87 11.61 -33.58
N VAL A 59 18.36 12.84 -33.80
CA VAL A 59 18.69 13.78 -32.71
C VAL A 59 17.44 14.14 -31.90
N ILE A 60 16.31 14.39 -32.55
CA ILE A 60 15.03 14.67 -31.86
C ILE A 60 14.60 13.48 -31.00
N LEU A 61 14.68 12.26 -31.54
CA LEU A 61 14.33 11.05 -30.79
C LEU A 61 15.26 10.84 -29.58
N LEU A 62 16.56 11.07 -29.74
CA LEU A 62 17.53 11.01 -28.63
C LEU A 62 17.25 12.07 -27.57
N ALA A 63 16.93 13.30 -27.97
CA ALA A 63 16.60 14.39 -27.05
C ALA A 63 15.33 14.07 -26.23
N ILE A 64 14.29 13.54 -26.87
CA ILE A 64 13.06 13.10 -26.19
C ILE A 64 13.36 11.95 -25.22
N GLY A 65 14.11 10.94 -25.66
CA GLY A 65 14.51 9.81 -24.81
C GLY A 65 15.29 10.25 -23.57
N LEU A 66 16.23 11.18 -23.74
CA LEU A 66 17.04 11.72 -22.65
C LEU A 66 16.20 12.57 -21.68
N LEU A 67 15.23 13.34 -22.18
CA LEU A 67 14.30 14.10 -21.34
C LEU A 67 13.45 13.16 -20.47
N PHE A 68 12.91 12.08 -21.05
CA PHE A 68 12.19 11.06 -20.28
C PHE A 68 13.06 10.41 -19.22
N ALA A 69 14.31 10.07 -19.54
CA ALA A 69 15.25 9.51 -18.59
C ALA A 69 15.50 10.46 -17.41
N ILE A 70 15.71 11.75 -17.68
CA ILE A 70 15.88 12.76 -16.62
C ILE A 70 14.63 12.87 -15.76
N VAL A 71 13.44 12.94 -16.36
CA VAL A 71 12.18 13.06 -15.59
C VAL A 71 11.97 11.85 -14.67
N ILE A 72 12.30 10.64 -15.14
CA ILE A 72 12.17 9.42 -14.31
C ILE A 72 13.20 9.42 -13.18
N LEU A 73 14.46 9.80 -13.47
CA LEU A 73 15.53 9.81 -12.47
C LEU A 73 15.39 10.94 -11.44
N THR A 74 14.77 12.06 -11.81
CA THR A 74 14.62 13.24 -10.93
C THR A 74 13.34 13.23 -10.10
N LYS A 75 12.35 12.41 -10.45
CA LYS A 75 11.18 12.17 -9.60
C LYS A 75 11.58 11.33 -8.41
N THR A 76 12.10 11.97 -7.37
CA THR A 76 12.10 11.38 -6.03
C THR A 76 10.64 11.13 -5.64
N PRO A 77 10.28 9.92 -5.18
CA PRO A 77 8.94 9.68 -4.69
C PRO A 77 8.66 10.69 -3.58
N THR A 78 7.62 11.50 -3.75
CA THR A 78 7.15 12.35 -2.65
C THR A 78 6.75 11.44 -1.51
N ARG A 79 7.07 11.81 -0.27
CA ARG A 79 6.79 10.98 0.92
C ARG A 79 5.35 10.49 0.95
N GLU A 80 4.40 11.30 0.50
CA GLU A 80 2.98 10.93 0.38
C GLU A 80 2.72 9.72 -0.53
N VAL A 81 3.43 9.59 -1.65
CA VAL A 81 3.28 8.44 -2.56
C VAL A 81 3.85 7.17 -1.93
N GLU A 82 4.93 7.30 -1.17
CA GLU A 82 5.47 6.19 -0.39
C GLU A 82 4.45 5.72 0.65
N ARG A 83 3.75 6.66 1.30
CA ARG A 83 2.75 6.32 2.31
C ARG A 83 1.59 5.47 1.79
N VAL A 84 1.04 5.91 0.66
CA VAL A 84 -0.05 5.20 0.00
C VAL A 84 0.42 3.81 -0.45
N LYS A 85 1.68 3.67 -0.86
CA LYS A 85 2.23 2.38 -1.27
C LYS A 85 2.36 1.41 -0.08
N GLU A 86 2.83 1.86 1.09
CA GLU A 86 2.99 1.00 2.26
C GLU A 86 1.65 0.52 2.83
N SER A 87 0.65 1.40 2.94
CA SER A 87 -0.70 1.02 3.38
C SER A 87 -1.38 0.02 2.44
N VAL A 88 -1.26 0.21 1.12
CA VAL A 88 -1.77 -0.74 0.12
C VAL A 88 -1.03 -2.07 0.19
N GLN A 89 0.29 -2.04 0.38
CA GLN A 89 1.10 -3.24 0.56
C GLN A 89 0.68 -4.02 1.82
N ALA A 90 0.49 -3.33 2.95
CA ALA A 90 0.03 -3.95 4.20
C ALA A 90 -1.36 -4.58 4.02
N ALA A 91 -2.28 -3.91 3.33
CA ALA A 91 -3.61 -4.44 3.03
C ALA A 91 -3.56 -5.71 2.17
N ASN A 92 -2.77 -5.68 1.09
CA ASN A 92 -2.59 -6.84 0.21
C ASN A 92 -1.94 -8.00 0.95
N PHE A 93 -0.94 -7.73 1.78
CA PHE A 93 -0.27 -8.75 2.57
C PHE A 93 -1.19 -9.38 3.62
N LEU A 94 -1.99 -8.58 4.33
CA LEU A 94 -3.04 -9.06 5.22
C LEU A 94 -4.01 -10.01 4.49
N ASN A 95 -4.44 -9.64 3.28
CA ASN A 95 -5.33 -10.50 2.48
C ASN A 95 -4.68 -11.84 2.14
N THR A 96 -3.40 -11.82 1.77
CA THR A 96 -2.62 -13.02 1.48
C THR A 96 -2.49 -13.90 2.73
N ILE A 97 -2.13 -13.35 3.88
CA ILE A 97 -2.06 -14.08 5.15
C ILE A 97 -3.39 -14.78 5.42
N MET A 98 -4.50 -14.02 5.41
CA MET A 98 -5.83 -14.54 5.75
C MET A 98 -6.29 -15.65 4.79
N GLY A 99 -5.89 -15.58 3.52
CA GLY A 99 -6.22 -16.57 2.51
C GLY A 99 -5.27 -17.77 2.45
N THR A 100 -4.13 -17.74 3.15
CA THR A 100 -3.16 -18.84 3.06
C THR A 100 -3.68 -20.07 3.81
N THR A 101 -3.57 -21.23 3.19
CA THR A 101 -4.01 -22.52 3.76
C THR A 101 -2.92 -23.14 4.61
N SER A 102 -3.29 -23.54 5.82
CA SER A 102 -2.42 -24.31 6.72
C SER A 102 -2.42 -25.79 6.38
N THR A 103 -1.42 -26.51 6.90
CA THR A 103 -1.40 -27.99 6.88
C THR A 103 -2.45 -28.59 7.81
N CYS A 104 -2.95 -27.83 8.79
CA CYS A 104 -3.99 -28.29 9.70
C CYS A 104 -5.36 -28.35 9.02
N GLY A 105 -5.70 -29.54 8.52
CA GLY A 105 -7.02 -29.81 7.93
C GLY A 105 -7.33 -28.94 6.71
N LYS A 106 -6.31 -28.42 6.02
CA LYS A 106 -6.42 -27.50 4.87
C LYS A 106 -7.23 -26.23 5.19
N ARG A 107 -7.30 -25.83 6.47
CA ARG A 107 -7.99 -24.61 6.90
C ARG A 107 -7.14 -23.39 6.60
N THR A 108 -7.78 -22.33 6.16
CA THR A 108 -7.16 -21.01 5.97
C THR A 108 -6.76 -20.39 7.31
N VAL A 109 -5.75 -19.52 7.31
CA VAL A 109 -5.36 -18.76 8.51
C VAL A 109 -6.56 -17.99 9.08
N ARG A 110 -7.45 -17.46 8.23
CA ARG A 110 -8.71 -16.85 8.67
C ARG A 110 -9.55 -17.81 9.54
N GLU A 111 -9.74 -19.05 9.10
CA GLU A 111 -10.51 -20.04 9.85
C GLU A 111 -9.80 -20.44 11.16
N LEU A 112 -8.48 -20.51 11.15
CA LEU A 112 -7.71 -20.75 12.38
C LEU A 112 -7.87 -19.60 13.38
N ILE A 113 -7.83 -18.34 12.92
CA ILE A 113 -8.06 -17.16 13.76
C ILE A 113 -9.51 -17.12 14.26
N GLN A 114 -10.47 -17.50 13.43
CA GLN A 114 -11.87 -17.63 13.83
C GLN A 114 -12.02 -18.61 14.99
N ASP A 115 -11.43 -19.79 14.88
CA ASP A 115 -11.40 -20.80 15.94
C ASP A 115 -10.76 -20.23 17.22
N CYS A 116 -9.66 -19.49 17.09
CA CYS A 116 -9.01 -18.81 18.21
C CYS A 116 -9.85 -17.75 18.89
N ALA A 117 -10.56 -16.93 18.12
CA ALA A 117 -11.46 -15.93 18.65
C ALA A 117 -12.62 -16.57 19.43
N THR A 118 -12.88 -17.88 19.23
CA THR A 118 -13.88 -18.62 20.00
C THR A 118 -13.38 -19.23 21.31
N SER A 119 -12.06 -19.34 21.45
CA SER A 119 -11.40 -19.96 22.62
C SER A 119 -11.27 -19.00 23.80
N SER A 120 -10.98 -19.54 24.99
CA SER A 120 -10.68 -18.73 26.17
C SER A 120 -9.29 -18.10 26.11
N ARG A 121 -8.95 -17.26 27.09
CA ARG A 121 -7.64 -16.62 27.23
C ARG A 121 -6.48 -17.62 27.26
N GLU A 122 -6.68 -18.84 27.74
CA GLU A 122 -5.64 -19.89 27.78
C GLU A 122 -5.66 -20.79 26.53
N TRP A 123 -6.35 -20.36 25.47
CA TRP A 123 -6.64 -21.14 24.27
C TRP A 123 -7.38 -22.45 24.57
N ILE A 124 -8.07 -22.54 25.71
CA ILE A 124 -8.88 -23.69 26.07
C ILE A 124 -10.13 -23.68 25.18
N GLY A 125 -10.37 -24.80 24.50
CA GLY A 125 -11.48 -24.95 23.54
C GLY A 125 -11.11 -24.64 22.10
N ALA A 126 -9.88 -24.20 21.82
CA ALA A 126 -9.35 -24.17 20.46
C ALA A 126 -9.23 -25.60 19.92
N ALA A 127 -9.51 -25.81 18.63
CA ALA A 127 -9.29 -27.10 18.00
C ALA A 127 -7.80 -27.48 18.05
N SER A 128 -7.52 -28.79 18.07
CA SER A 128 -6.17 -29.31 18.03
C SER A 128 -5.77 -29.70 16.61
N CYS A 129 -4.55 -29.30 16.23
CA CYS A 129 -3.88 -29.51 14.96
C CYS A 129 -2.57 -30.25 15.24
N ASP A 130 -2.52 -31.54 14.94
CA ASP A 130 -1.31 -32.37 15.16
C ASP A 130 -0.75 -32.25 16.59
N GLY A 131 -1.64 -32.15 17.58
CA GLY A 131 -1.27 -31.99 19.00
C GLY A 131 -0.96 -30.55 19.43
N GLN A 132 -1.07 -29.57 18.55
CA GLN A 132 -0.91 -28.14 18.85
C GLN A 132 -2.24 -27.40 18.75
N ASN A 133 -2.46 -26.39 19.59
CA ASN A 133 -3.65 -25.55 19.49
C ASN A 133 -3.63 -24.77 18.17
N THR A 134 -4.78 -24.65 17.49
CA THR A 134 -4.96 -23.86 16.25
C THR A 134 -4.36 -22.45 16.36
N CYS A 135 -4.41 -21.83 17.54
CA CYS A 135 -3.86 -20.49 17.80
C CYS A 135 -2.34 -20.42 17.78
N SER A 136 -1.69 -21.47 18.29
CA SER A 136 -0.25 -21.59 18.22
C SER A 136 0.20 -21.76 16.77
N VAL A 137 -0.50 -22.62 16.01
CA VAL A 137 -0.25 -22.85 14.58
C VAL A 137 -0.45 -21.57 13.78
N ALA A 138 -1.57 -20.87 13.96
CA ALA A 138 -1.84 -19.60 13.28
C ALA A 138 -0.77 -18.54 13.61
N LYS A 139 -0.43 -18.39 14.89
CA LYS A 139 0.61 -17.44 15.34
C LYS A 139 1.96 -17.73 14.68
N SER A 140 2.39 -19.00 14.70
CA SER A 140 3.65 -19.43 14.07
C SER A 140 3.66 -19.19 12.56
N MET A 141 2.54 -19.50 11.90
CA MET A 141 2.41 -19.30 10.46
C MET A 141 2.48 -17.81 10.07
N ILE A 142 1.76 -16.95 10.79
CA ILE A 142 1.78 -15.50 10.57
C ILE A 142 3.18 -14.93 10.85
N ASP A 143 3.81 -15.35 11.95
CA ASP A 143 5.17 -14.94 12.32
C ASP A 143 6.19 -15.30 11.23
N ASN A 144 6.14 -16.54 10.73
CA ASN A 144 7.00 -16.99 9.64
C ASN A 144 6.74 -16.20 8.35
N MET A 145 5.48 -15.97 7.98
CA MET A 145 5.16 -15.18 6.78
C MET A 145 5.66 -13.74 6.90
N LEU A 146 5.53 -13.10 8.07
CA LEU A 146 6.00 -11.74 8.30
C LEU A 146 7.54 -11.66 8.28
N LYS A 147 8.23 -12.61 8.93
CA LYS A 147 9.70 -12.69 8.92
C LYS A 147 10.26 -12.95 7.52
N GLU A 148 9.69 -13.88 6.79
CA GLU A 148 10.17 -14.25 5.44
C GLU A 148 9.90 -13.17 4.39
N THR A 149 8.95 -12.26 4.64
CA THR A 149 8.65 -11.14 3.74
C THR A 149 9.21 -9.83 4.26
N LEU A 150 8.55 -9.19 5.23
CA LEU A 150 8.94 -7.89 5.79
C LEU A 150 10.29 -7.95 6.51
N GLY A 151 10.58 -9.05 7.21
CA GLY A 151 11.86 -9.26 7.88
C GLY A 151 13.03 -9.30 6.90
N LYS A 152 12.90 -10.03 5.79
CA LYS A 152 13.91 -10.05 4.71
C LYS A 152 14.08 -8.70 4.02
N TRP A 153 13.05 -7.86 4.03
CA TRP A 153 13.12 -6.50 3.48
C TRP A 153 13.71 -5.49 4.47
N GLY A 154 14.05 -5.92 5.69
CA GLY A 154 14.57 -5.05 6.74
C GLY A 154 13.55 -4.02 7.22
N LYS A 155 12.25 -4.32 7.09
CA LYS A 155 11.17 -3.45 7.54
C LYS A 155 10.70 -3.87 8.93
N ASP A 156 10.69 -2.92 9.86
CA ASP A 156 10.08 -3.11 11.16
C ASP A 156 8.55 -3.14 11.03
N TYR A 157 7.90 -4.04 11.77
CA TYR A 157 6.45 -4.19 11.72
C TYR A 157 5.88 -4.54 13.10
N LYS A 158 4.59 -4.25 13.24
CA LYS A 158 3.74 -4.65 14.36
C LYS A 158 2.43 -5.21 13.83
N PHE A 159 2.20 -6.50 14.08
CA PHE A 159 0.97 -7.19 13.80
C PHE A 159 0.24 -7.48 15.11
N TYR A 160 -1.05 -7.13 15.17
CA TYR A 160 -1.89 -7.39 16.34
C TYR A 160 -3.36 -7.54 15.94
N MET A 161 -4.12 -8.16 16.83
CA MET A 161 -5.56 -8.37 16.68
C MET A 161 -6.29 -7.91 17.93
N ASN A 162 -7.44 -7.26 17.76
CA ASN A 162 -8.31 -6.84 18.88
C ASN A 162 -9.70 -7.44 18.70
N GLY A 163 -10.42 -7.63 19.81
CA GLY A 163 -11.83 -8.00 19.82
C GLY A 163 -12.17 -9.11 20.81
N THR A 164 -11.23 -10.04 21.07
CA THR A 164 -11.36 -11.06 22.12
C THR A 164 -10.04 -11.28 22.86
N GLU A 165 -10.12 -11.67 24.14
CA GLU A 165 -8.94 -11.87 24.98
C GLU A 165 -7.96 -12.92 24.41
N ALA A 166 -8.47 -13.92 23.68
CA ALA A 166 -7.66 -14.97 23.08
C ALA A 166 -6.81 -14.47 21.90
N VAL A 167 -7.37 -13.60 21.03
CA VAL A 167 -6.65 -13.07 19.87
C VAL A 167 -5.72 -11.91 20.24
N GLU A 168 -6.01 -11.19 21.33
CA GLU A 168 -5.17 -10.10 21.83
C GLU A 168 -3.79 -10.56 22.30
N GLN A 169 -3.60 -11.86 22.55
CA GLN A 169 -2.30 -12.45 22.86
C GLN A 169 -1.40 -12.64 21.63
N ILE A 170 -1.98 -12.52 20.42
CA ILE A 170 -1.25 -12.64 19.18
C ILE A 170 -0.77 -11.25 18.79
N VAL A 171 0.33 -10.85 19.43
CA VAL A 171 1.11 -9.67 19.07
C VAL A 171 2.45 -10.15 18.55
N LEU A 172 2.79 -9.71 17.34
CA LEU A 172 4.06 -10.02 16.69
C LEU A 172 4.73 -8.69 16.33
N GLU A 173 5.94 -8.48 16.82
CA GLU A 173 6.73 -7.28 16.56
C GLU A 173 8.20 -7.66 16.43
N THR A 174 8.90 -7.03 15.48
CA THR A 174 10.35 -7.27 15.28
C THR A 174 11.19 -6.36 16.16
N SER A 175 10.79 -5.09 16.28
CA SER A 175 11.47 -4.09 17.10
C SER A 175 10.47 -3.00 17.54
N PRO A 176 10.80 -2.19 18.56
CA PRO A 176 9.96 -1.06 18.95
C PRO A 176 9.95 -0.03 17.84
N CYS A 177 8.82 0.09 17.14
CA CYS A 177 8.64 1.07 16.06
C CYS A 177 8.89 2.51 16.54
N LYS A 178 10.01 3.10 16.09
CA LYS A 178 10.39 4.49 16.33
C LYS A 178 10.05 5.33 15.10
N GLY A 179 8.82 5.81 14.98
CA GLY A 179 8.46 6.67 13.86
C GLY A 179 6.97 6.69 13.55
N GLU A 180 6.66 7.22 12.37
CA GLU A 180 5.34 7.13 11.78
C GLU A 180 5.00 5.67 11.49
N ARG A 181 3.74 5.31 11.73
CA ARG A 181 3.24 3.95 11.52
C ARG A 181 2.24 3.98 10.41
N GLU A 182 2.48 3.13 9.44
CA GLU A 182 1.63 3.00 8.29
C GLU A 182 1.10 1.59 8.23
N GLY A 183 -0.17 1.43 7.93
CA GLY A 183 -0.75 0.12 8.05
C GLY A 183 -2.12 0.02 7.48
N SER A 184 -2.64 -1.19 7.56
CA SER A 184 -4.00 -1.49 7.20
C SER A 184 -4.66 -2.22 8.36
N THR A 185 -5.92 -1.85 8.60
CA THR A 185 -6.79 -2.48 9.57
C THR A 185 -7.97 -3.07 8.82
N ARG A 186 -8.23 -4.36 9.03
CA ARG A 186 -9.33 -5.06 8.38
C ARG A 186 -10.24 -5.68 9.43
N PRO A 187 -11.54 -5.34 9.45
CA PRO A 187 -12.51 -6.05 10.28
C PRO A 187 -12.78 -7.43 9.69
N GLU A 188 -12.82 -8.45 10.54
CA GLU A 188 -13.17 -9.82 10.20
C GLU A 188 -14.36 -10.25 11.05
N LYS A 189 -15.42 -10.69 10.38
CA LYS A 189 -16.63 -11.18 11.03
C LYS A 189 -16.44 -12.65 11.35
N ILE A 190 -16.51 -13.00 12.64
CA ILE A 190 -16.30 -14.38 13.09
C ILE A 190 -17.64 -15.09 13.21
N ARG A 191 -18.59 -14.47 13.91
CA ARG A 191 -19.97 -14.95 14.10
C ARG A 191 -20.87 -13.77 14.44
N THR A 192 -22.19 -13.98 14.44
CA THR A 192 -23.16 -12.92 14.74
C THR A 192 -22.88 -12.28 16.11
N GLY A 193 -22.48 -11.00 16.10
CA GLY A 193 -22.16 -10.25 17.31
C GLY A 193 -20.71 -10.39 17.81
N LEU A 194 -19.84 -11.07 17.05
CA LEU A 194 -18.42 -11.18 17.35
C LEU A 194 -17.58 -10.78 16.12
N ASP A 195 -17.05 -9.57 16.17
CA ASP A 195 -16.16 -9.01 15.16
C ASP A 195 -14.77 -8.84 15.77
N ILE A 196 -13.73 -9.18 15.01
CA ILE A 196 -12.34 -8.90 15.37
C ILE A 196 -11.77 -7.90 14.37
N THR A 197 -10.78 -7.12 14.81
CA THR A 197 -10.02 -6.24 13.92
C THR A 197 -8.59 -6.74 13.84
N VAL A 198 -8.12 -7.03 12.63
CA VAL A 198 -6.74 -7.41 12.38
C VAL A 198 -5.99 -6.20 11.84
N THR A 199 -4.87 -5.87 12.46
CA THR A 199 -4.06 -4.71 12.10
C THR A 199 -2.63 -5.10 11.84
N LEU A 200 -2.11 -4.65 10.68
CA LEU A 200 -0.69 -4.72 10.35
C LEU A 200 -0.16 -3.30 10.19
N GLN A 201 0.85 -2.95 10.98
CA GLN A 201 1.58 -1.70 10.89
C GLN A 201 3.01 -2.00 10.43
N ILE A 202 3.46 -1.29 9.41
CA ILE A 202 4.83 -1.20 8.92
C ILE A 202 5.38 0.13 9.42
N CYS A 203 6.65 0.13 9.81
CA CYS A 203 7.31 1.27 10.42
C CYS A 203 8.37 1.78 9.44
N SER A 204 8.38 3.10 9.23
CA SER A 204 9.31 3.81 8.33
C SER A 204 10.44 4.49 9.09
#